data_AF-A0A8T5F7Q4-F1
#
_entry.id   AF-A0A8T5F7Q4-F1
#
_cell.length_a   1.000
_cell.length_b   1.000
_cell.length_c   1.000
_cell.angle_alpha   90.00
_cell.angle_beta   90.00
_cell.angle_gamma   90.00
#
_symmetry.space_group_name_H-M   'P 1'
#
loop_
_entity.id
_entity.type
_entity.pdbx_description
1 polymer ?
#
loop_
_entity_poly.entity_id
_entity_poly.type
_entity_poly.pdbx_seq_one_letter_code
_entity_poly.pdbx_strand_id
1 'polypeptide(L)'
;MTKELLTNLGYKVIKEEHHVENNENSIALCVKFDSDIFLKPQYSPGEIAFIDCKVEKLSEDKHIQNLKSVIEIANLNEKYVERIGGKIGGGIFLYNGSGDHIPKEIMDLGIANKIFCWDLHRIFFNTMKVFSHSILENWVSQSKLGFVLNEKRMSEQFESTIYETTKFTGIRYSELTENLELYFSYFVDCKKDPQETTQPINSLHKEHVEKILDDVYDSLSLDNMKQFYPQSKKDVTVEIHSLSGFTSDAENGAKLYAQHYKNWKSLGVDRIKIDEHTMFKYSIIPWEAVMDYAFTKRTRKHTIAQKQINEKLFSIELNFATEISMGIVDGDVVEQFTNKNFKILEPKSIAGYKPLLLADVTRIPIKQRVLLFSATHLQSPRRETLRKIIGELKKDVQYNYNWIGLLSGSGFSKKNLDYIQKFHDPGFSVGLIDAVTKKLYLNRNTEEGKHFDKMLLSECIR
;
A
#
# COMPACT_ATOMS: atom_id res chain seq x y z
N MET A 1 18.92 -17.57 5.47
CA MET A 1 17.51 -17.74 5.87
C MET A 1 17.08 -16.84 7.04
N THR A 2 17.48 -17.08 8.30
CA THR A 2 17.01 -16.26 9.45
C THR A 2 17.26 -14.77 9.28
N LYS A 3 18.51 -14.40 8.94
CA LYS A 3 18.89 -13.00 8.69
C LYS A 3 18.04 -12.36 7.60
N GLU A 4 17.80 -13.08 6.50
CA GLU A 4 17.03 -12.58 5.35
C GLU A 4 15.57 -12.39 5.73
N LEU A 5 14.95 -13.37 6.41
CA LEU A 5 13.59 -13.26 6.92
C LEU A 5 13.44 -12.03 7.83
N LEU A 6 14.30 -11.91 8.84
CA LEU A 6 14.25 -10.79 9.78
C LEU A 6 14.47 -9.45 9.06
N THR A 7 15.44 -9.38 8.16
CA THR A 7 15.72 -8.15 7.39
C THR A 7 14.52 -7.75 6.53
N ASN A 8 13.88 -8.72 5.87
CA ASN A 8 12.71 -8.46 5.03
C ASN A 8 11.45 -8.09 5.83
N LEU A 9 11.28 -8.67 7.03
CA LEU A 9 10.26 -8.23 7.99
C LEU A 9 10.52 -6.83 8.55
N GLY A 10 11.71 -6.26 8.31
CA GLY A 10 12.07 -4.90 8.71
C GLY A 10 12.87 -4.82 10.00
N TYR A 11 13.52 -5.91 10.42
CA TYR A 11 14.60 -5.83 11.39
C TYR A 11 15.88 -5.31 10.74
N LYS A 12 16.49 -4.30 11.34
CA LYS A 12 17.84 -3.87 11.03
C LYS A 12 18.83 -4.74 11.80
N VAL A 13 19.77 -5.35 11.08
CA VAL A 13 20.89 -6.06 11.70
C VAL A 13 21.92 -5.05 12.19
N ILE A 14 22.20 -5.08 13.50
CA ILE A 14 23.20 -4.22 14.15
C ILE A 14 24.56 -4.91 14.13
N LYS A 15 24.59 -6.20 14.48
CA LYS A 15 25.77 -7.06 14.43
C LYS A 15 25.41 -8.50 14.11
N GLU A 16 26.38 -9.19 13.53
CA GLU A 16 26.32 -10.61 13.16
C GLU A 16 27.50 -11.32 13.81
N GLU A 17 27.27 -12.56 14.24
CA GLU A 17 28.29 -13.52 14.70
C GLU A 17 29.35 -12.88 15.59
N HIS A 18 28.92 -12.36 16.74
CA HIS A 18 29.82 -11.63 17.62
C HIS A 18 29.72 -12.12 19.07
N HIS A 19 30.80 -11.89 19.80
CA HIS A 19 30.85 -12.16 21.23
C HIS A 19 30.55 -10.89 22.05
N VAL A 20 29.88 -11.09 23.17
CA VAL A 20 29.63 -10.02 24.15
C VAL A 20 30.90 -9.73 24.97
N GLU A 21 31.66 -10.77 25.30
CA GLU A 21 32.97 -10.73 25.98
C GLU A 21 33.98 -11.68 25.31
N ASN A 22 35.22 -11.75 25.82
CA ASN A 22 36.29 -12.55 25.24
C ASN A 22 35.95 -14.06 25.19
N ASN A 23 35.44 -14.50 24.03
CA ASN A 23 35.39 -15.86 23.48
C ASN A 23 34.36 -16.91 23.98
N GLU A 24 33.54 -16.68 25.02
CA GLU A 24 32.63 -17.76 25.48
C GLU A 24 31.16 -17.59 25.07
N ASN A 25 30.69 -16.35 24.85
CA ASN A 25 29.26 -16.05 24.67
C ASN A 25 28.96 -15.49 23.27
N SER A 26 28.82 -16.39 22.29
CA SER A 26 28.50 -16.03 20.89
C SER A 26 27.01 -15.80 20.69
N ILE A 27 26.65 -14.70 20.03
CA ILE A 27 25.29 -14.41 19.56
C ILE A 27 25.26 -14.44 18.04
N ALA A 28 24.26 -15.12 17.47
CA ALA A 28 24.13 -15.24 16.02
C ALA A 28 23.78 -13.89 15.37
N LEU A 29 22.75 -13.20 15.89
CA LEU A 29 22.37 -11.87 15.40
C LEU A 29 21.97 -10.94 16.55
N CYS A 30 22.34 -9.67 16.42
CA CYS A 30 21.80 -8.57 17.21
C CYS A 30 21.00 -7.66 16.26
N VAL A 31 19.71 -7.52 16.54
CA VAL A 31 18.77 -6.84 15.62
C VAL A 31 17.92 -5.81 16.35
N LYS A 32 17.39 -4.85 15.60
CA LYS A 32 16.38 -3.90 16.07
C LYS A 32 15.27 -3.79 15.04
N PHE A 33 14.02 -3.84 15.46
CA PHE A 33 12.91 -3.59 14.55
C PHE A 33 12.86 -2.10 14.18
N ASP A 34 12.85 -1.80 12.88
CA ASP A 34 12.90 -0.42 12.35
C ASP A 34 12.13 -0.30 11.02
N SER A 35 11.02 -1.04 10.91
CA SER A 35 10.19 -1.07 9.71
C SER A 35 9.19 0.08 9.72
N ASP A 36 9.08 0.78 8.59
CA ASP A 36 7.98 1.69 8.30
C ASP A 36 6.83 1.02 7.53
N ILE A 37 7.08 -0.19 6.99
CA ILE A 37 6.14 -0.97 6.18
C ILE A 37 5.41 -2.00 7.01
N PHE A 38 6.14 -2.79 7.79
CA PHE A 38 5.58 -3.86 8.61
C PHE A 38 5.33 -3.34 10.02
N LEU A 39 4.29 -3.87 10.67
CA LEU A 39 4.17 -3.79 12.12
C LEU A 39 5.08 -4.83 12.75
N LYS A 40 5.62 -4.49 13.91
CA LYS A 40 6.48 -5.39 14.67
C LYS A 40 5.72 -6.71 14.92
N PRO A 41 6.29 -7.86 14.56
CA PRO A 41 5.68 -9.16 14.84
C PRO A 41 5.29 -9.29 16.32
N GLN A 42 4.17 -9.94 16.60
CA GLN A 42 3.83 -10.26 17.98
C GLN A 42 4.85 -11.23 18.55
N TYR A 43 4.91 -11.28 19.89
CA TYR A 43 5.83 -12.18 20.58
C TYR A 43 7.29 -11.86 20.22
N SER A 44 7.68 -10.59 20.29
CA SER A 44 9.05 -10.11 20.03
C SER A 44 9.42 -8.92 20.93
N PRO A 45 10.72 -8.72 21.28
CA PRO A 45 11.16 -7.60 22.10
C PRO A 45 10.83 -6.23 21.47
N GLY A 46 10.64 -5.19 22.29
CA GLY A 46 10.39 -3.81 21.81
C GLY A 46 11.67 -3.05 21.43
N GLU A 47 12.78 -3.43 22.04
CA GLU A 47 14.09 -2.81 21.89
C GLU A 47 15.01 -3.67 21.01
N ILE A 48 16.33 -3.56 21.22
CA ILE A 48 17.31 -4.43 20.58
C ILE A 48 17.12 -5.86 21.09
N ALA A 49 17.15 -6.83 20.18
CA ALA A 49 16.97 -8.24 20.47
C ALA A 49 18.20 -9.04 20.05
N PHE A 50 18.56 -10.03 20.87
CA PHE A 50 19.45 -11.11 20.44
C PHE A 50 18.65 -12.24 19.82
N ILE A 51 19.17 -12.81 18.74
CA ILE A 51 18.57 -13.95 18.04
C ILE A 51 19.45 -15.16 18.27
N ASP A 52 18.83 -16.25 18.71
CA ASP A 52 19.43 -17.58 18.70
C ASP A 52 18.56 -18.51 17.83
N CYS A 53 19.20 -19.46 17.14
CA CYS A 53 18.56 -20.36 16.19
C CYS A 53 18.96 -21.81 16.50
N LYS A 54 17.98 -22.70 16.59
CA LYS A 54 18.21 -24.14 16.79
C LYS A 54 17.36 -24.99 15.86
N VAL A 55 18.00 -26.04 15.33
CA VAL A 55 17.40 -27.02 14.41
C VAL A 55 17.36 -28.43 15.03
N GLU A 56 17.99 -28.59 16.20
CA GLU A 56 18.05 -29.87 16.91
C GLU A 56 16.96 -29.95 17.97
N LYS A 57 16.58 -31.18 18.33
CA LYS A 57 15.54 -31.44 19.34
C LYS A 57 15.90 -30.81 20.69
N LEU A 58 14.96 -30.05 21.26
CA LEU A 58 15.12 -29.47 22.59
C LEU A 58 14.95 -30.54 23.67
N SER A 59 16.04 -30.83 24.40
CA SER A 59 16.02 -31.73 25.56
C SER A 59 16.23 -31.02 26.90
N GLU A 60 16.73 -29.78 26.90
CA GLU A 60 17.12 -29.04 28.11
C GLU A 60 16.85 -27.53 27.97
N ASP A 61 16.75 -26.83 29.11
CA ASP A 61 16.52 -25.39 29.19
C ASP A 61 17.78 -24.54 28.93
N LYS A 62 18.93 -25.21 28.75
CA LYS A 62 20.27 -24.62 28.55
C LYS A 62 20.29 -23.49 27.52
N HIS A 63 19.54 -23.60 26.43
CA HIS A 63 19.50 -22.56 25.40
C HIS A 63 18.89 -21.25 25.89
N ILE A 64 17.78 -21.33 26.62
CA ILE A 64 17.10 -20.16 27.20
C ILE A 64 17.98 -19.55 28.29
N GLN A 65 18.57 -20.38 29.16
CA GLN A 65 19.47 -19.91 30.22
C GLN A 65 20.74 -19.26 29.68
N ASN A 66 21.31 -19.83 28.62
CA ASN A 66 22.47 -19.24 27.94
C ASN A 66 22.09 -17.87 27.37
N LEU A 67 21.03 -17.79 26.56
CA LEU A 67 20.61 -16.53 25.95
C LEU A 67 20.30 -15.46 27.01
N LYS A 68 19.63 -15.84 28.10
CA LYS A 68 19.41 -14.97 29.27
C LYS A 68 20.73 -14.46 29.85
N SER A 69 21.65 -15.36 30.16
CA SER A 69 22.95 -15.01 30.76
C SER A 69 23.72 -14.05 29.85
N VAL A 70 23.71 -14.27 28.54
CA VAL A 70 24.37 -13.39 27.58
C VAL A 70 23.70 -12.02 27.49
N ILE A 71 22.37 -11.94 27.59
CA ILE A 71 21.63 -10.67 27.65
C ILE A 71 21.99 -9.89 28.93
N GLU A 72 22.05 -10.57 30.09
CA GLU A 72 22.41 -9.96 31.37
C GLU A 72 23.84 -9.41 31.34
N ILE A 73 24.82 -10.22 30.89
CA ILE A 73 26.22 -9.80 30.73
C ILE A 73 26.32 -8.60 29.77
N ALA A 74 25.64 -8.65 28.63
CA ALA A 74 25.64 -7.57 27.65
C ALA A 74 25.15 -6.24 28.25
N ASN A 75 24.10 -6.30 29.07
CA ASN A 75 23.51 -5.12 29.68
C ASN A 75 24.31 -4.58 30.88
N LEU A 76 25.17 -5.40 31.51
CA LEU A 76 26.10 -4.95 32.55
C LEU A 76 27.34 -4.25 31.96
N ASN A 77 27.68 -4.53 30.71
CA ASN A 77 28.82 -3.93 30.03
C ASN A 77 28.41 -2.62 29.33
N GLU A 78 28.62 -1.49 30.00
CA GLU A 78 28.26 -0.16 29.48
C GLU A 78 28.89 0.15 28.11
N LYS A 79 30.17 -0.22 27.91
CA LYS A 79 30.88 -0.02 26.63
C LYS A 79 30.24 -0.84 25.51
N TYR A 80 29.78 -2.05 25.83
CA TYR A 80 29.08 -2.89 24.87
C TYR A 80 27.74 -2.27 24.48
N VAL A 81 26.92 -1.85 25.46
CA VAL A 81 25.62 -1.18 25.27
C VAL A 81 25.75 0.09 24.42
N GLU A 82 26.75 0.92 24.72
CA GLU A 82 27.04 2.13 23.94
C GLU A 82 27.40 1.78 22.49
N ARG A 83 28.27 0.78 22.29
CA ARG A 83 28.71 0.33 20.96
C ARG A 83 27.57 -0.21 20.09
N ILE A 84 26.58 -0.89 20.67
CA ILE A 84 25.43 -1.42 19.92
C ILE A 84 24.27 -0.42 19.82
N GLY A 85 24.37 0.73 20.51
CA GLY A 85 23.38 1.81 20.44
C GLY A 85 22.13 1.61 21.31
N GLY A 86 22.22 0.81 22.39
CA GLY A 86 21.12 0.63 23.33
C GLY A 86 21.18 -0.67 24.14
N LYS A 87 20.31 -0.77 25.16
CA LYS A 87 20.18 -2.00 25.97
C LYS A 87 19.49 -3.10 25.18
N ILE A 88 19.84 -4.35 25.50
CA ILE A 88 19.17 -5.54 24.98
C ILE A 88 17.87 -5.74 25.76
N GLY A 89 16.74 -5.64 25.08
CA GLY A 89 15.40 -5.75 25.68
C GLY A 89 14.93 -7.20 25.88
N GLY A 90 15.53 -8.15 25.15
CA GLY A 90 15.17 -9.56 25.22
C GLY A 90 15.81 -10.38 24.11
N GLY A 91 15.32 -11.62 23.97
CA GLY A 91 15.76 -12.56 22.94
C GLY A 91 14.62 -13.03 22.04
N ILE A 92 14.93 -13.44 20.82
CA ILE A 92 14.04 -14.27 20.00
C ILE A 92 14.75 -15.60 19.78
N PHE A 93 14.08 -16.68 20.16
CA PHE A 93 14.59 -18.04 19.99
C PHE A 93 13.85 -18.71 18.84
N LEU A 94 14.53 -18.89 17.72
CA LEU A 94 13.95 -19.52 16.54
C LEU A 94 14.19 -21.02 16.58
N TYR A 95 13.11 -21.80 16.59
CA TYR A 95 13.16 -23.25 16.71
C TYR A 95 12.60 -23.95 15.47
N ASN A 96 13.41 -24.81 14.87
CA ASN A 96 13.01 -25.72 13.81
C ASN A 96 13.28 -27.17 14.25
N GLY A 97 12.42 -27.70 15.12
CA GLY A 97 12.51 -29.08 15.61
C GLY A 97 12.06 -30.17 14.64
N SER A 98 12.09 -29.93 13.32
CA SER A 98 11.56 -30.87 12.31
C SER A 98 10.09 -31.31 12.56
N GLY A 99 9.28 -30.40 13.14
CA GLY A 99 7.87 -30.65 13.46
C GLY A 99 7.58 -30.93 14.94
N ASP A 100 8.60 -31.12 15.78
CA ASP A 100 8.39 -31.18 17.24
C ASP A 100 7.94 -29.82 17.79
N HIS A 101 7.00 -29.81 18.74
CA HIS A 101 6.62 -28.60 19.46
C HIS A 101 7.67 -28.24 20.52
N ILE A 102 7.83 -26.95 20.80
CA ILE A 102 8.67 -26.47 21.90
C ILE A 102 8.02 -26.90 23.22
N PRO A 103 8.71 -27.60 24.14
CA PRO A 103 8.16 -27.97 25.45
C PRO A 103 7.63 -26.77 26.24
N LYS A 104 6.53 -26.95 26.97
CA LYS A 104 5.85 -25.87 27.71
C LYS A 104 6.76 -25.22 28.74
N GLU A 105 7.55 -26.03 29.44
CA GLU A 105 8.52 -25.57 30.44
C GLU A 105 9.56 -24.62 29.84
N ILE A 106 10.02 -24.89 28.61
CA ILE A 106 10.96 -24.03 27.88
C ILE A 106 10.27 -22.75 27.42
N MET A 107 9.01 -22.82 26.98
CA MET A 107 8.20 -21.65 26.63
C MET A 107 8.00 -20.72 27.82
N ASP A 108 7.54 -21.28 28.95
CA ASP A 108 7.25 -20.55 30.19
C ASP A 108 8.54 -19.90 30.73
N LEU A 109 9.67 -20.62 30.69
CA LEU A 109 10.97 -20.09 31.05
C LEU A 109 11.40 -18.96 30.10
N GLY A 110 11.17 -19.10 28.79
CA GLY A 110 11.44 -18.06 27.81
C GLY A 110 10.71 -16.77 28.16
N ILE A 111 9.40 -16.84 28.36
CA ILE A 111 8.55 -15.70 28.74
C ILE A 111 9.07 -15.02 30.01
N ALA A 112 9.36 -15.80 31.05
CA ALA A 112 9.86 -15.30 32.33
C ALA A 112 11.18 -14.51 32.18
N ASN A 113 11.97 -14.81 31.15
CA ASN A 113 13.27 -14.18 30.88
C ASN A 113 13.24 -13.25 29.65
N LYS A 114 12.06 -12.84 29.16
CA LYS A 114 11.89 -12.00 27.95
C LYS A 114 12.54 -12.60 26.69
N ILE A 115 12.55 -13.91 26.58
CA ILE A 115 12.99 -14.67 25.41
C ILE A 115 11.76 -15.24 24.74
N PHE A 116 11.47 -14.77 23.53
CA PHE A 116 10.28 -15.13 22.80
C PHE A 116 10.60 -16.25 21.80
N CYS A 117 10.05 -17.43 22.06
CA CYS A 117 10.25 -18.58 21.21
C CYS A 117 9.32 -18.56 19.99
N TRP A 118 9.90 -18.59 18.79
CA TRP A 118 9.15 -18.77 17.55
C TRP A 118 9.36 -20.20 17.07
N ASP A 119 8.26 -20.93 17.01
CA ASP A 119 8.23 -22.23 16.38
C ASP A 119 8.14 -22.09 14.85
N LEU A 120 8.15 -23.24 14.18
CA LEU A 120 8.09 -23.31 12.73
C LEU A 120 6.83 -22.63 12.16
N HIS A 121 5.67 -22.72 12.83
CA HIS A 121 4.43 -22.08 12.39
C HIS A 121 4.52 -20.56 12.39
N ARG A 122 5.07 -19.96 13.46
CA ARG A 122 5.25 -18.50 13.54
C ARG A 122 6.29 -17.99 12.55
N ILE A 123 7.37 -18.76 12.32
CA ILE A 123 8.36 -18.46 11.28
C ILE A 123 7.69 -18.45 9.90
N PHE A 124 6.85 -19.43 9.58
CA PHE A 124 6.13 -19.49 8.32
C PHE A 124 5.08 -18.40 8.15
N PHE A 125 4.31 -18.10 9.19
CA PHE A 125 3.32 -17.03 9.15
C PHE A 125 3.96 -15.68 8.81
N ASN A 126 5.09 -15.35 9.46
CA ASN A 126 5.82 -14.13 9.16
C ASN A 126 6.48 -14.16 7.76
N THR A 127 6.91 -15.33 7.30
CA THR A 127 7.39 -15.51 5.92
C THR A 127 6.29 -15.21 4.91
N MET A 128 5.09 -15.77 5.10
CA MET A 128 3.95 -15.55 4.21
C MET A 128 3.54 -14.08 4.17
N LYS A 129 3.70 -13.36 5.27
CA LYS A 129 3.51 -11.91 5.32
C LYS A 129 4.46 -11.14 4.40
N VAL A 130 5.75 -11.48 4.41
CA VAL A 130 6.73 -10.91 3.47
C VAL A 130 6.39 -11.29 2.03
N PHE A 131 6.02 -12.55 1.80
CA PHE A 131 5.67 -13.07 0.48
C PHE A 131 4.43 -12.38 -0.12
N SER A 132 3.34 -12.28 0.63
CA SER A 132 2.11 -11.59 0.19
C SER A 132 2.37 -10.11 -0.09
N HIS A 133 3.18 -9.43 0.74
CA HIS A 133 3.61 -8.06 0.44
C HIS A 133 4.38 -7.97 -0.89
N SER A 134 5.27 -8.92 -1.16
CA SER A 134 6.03 -9.02 -2.42
C SER A 134 5.13 -9.25 -3.65
N ILE A 135 4.11 -10.11 -3.51
CA ILE A 135 3.10 -10.31 -4.55
C ILE A 135 2.33 -9.03 -4.80
N LEU A 136 1.87 -8.34 -3.76
CA LEU A 136 1.12 -7.10 -3.88
C LEU A 136 1.93 -6.02 -4.59
N GLU A 137 3.21 -5.85 -4.24
CA GLU A 137 4.12 -4.90 -4.90
C GLU A 137 4.26 -5.18 -6.40
N ASN A 138 4.45 -6.44 -6.77
CA ASN A 138 4.51 -6.84 -8.16
C ASN A 138 3.17 -6.63 -8.89
N TRP A 139 2.06 -6.96 -8.24
CA TRP A 139 0.71 -6.81 -8.77
C TRP A 139 0.34 -5.35 -9.04
N VAL A 140 0.66 -4.43 -8.13
CA VAL A 140 0.39 -2.99 -8.33
C VAL A 140 1.35 -2.34 -9.32
N SER A 141 2.56 -2.87 -9.50
CA SER A 141 3.56 -2.31 -10.43
C SER A 141 3.12 -2.27 -11.89
N GLN A 142 2.11 -3.08 -12.25
CA GLN A 142 1.53 -3.16 -13.59
C GLN A 142 0.55 -2.03 -13.91
N SER A 143 0.30 -1.10 -12.99
CA SER A 143 -0.62 0.03 -13.17
C SER A 143 0.03 1.37 -12.84
N LYS A 144 -0.33 2.42 -13.60
CA LYS A 144 0.09 3.80 -13.30
C LYS A 144 -0.47 4.28 -11.96
N LEU A 145 -1.74 3.98 -11.69
CA LEU A 145 -2.31 4.07 -10.35
C LEU A 145 -2.15 2.72 -9.68
N GLY A 146 -0.98 2.47 -9.09
CA GLY A 146 -0.68 1.23 -8.37
C GLY A 146 0.18 1.50 -7.15
N PHE A 147 -0.30 1.11 -5.96
CA PHE A 147 0.46 1.16 -4.72
C PHE A 147 -0.10 0.23 -3.64
N VAL A 148 0.75 -0.12 -2.67
CA VAL A 148 0.39 -0.86 -1.46
C VAL A 148 0.43 0.09 -0.28
N LEU A 149 -0.56 0.05 0.61
CA LEU A 149 -0.49 0.78 1.88
C LEU A 149 0.34 0.00 2.88
N ASN A 150 1.16 0.69 3.67
CA ASN A 150 1.88 0.09 4.80
C ASN A 150 0.92 -0.72 5.69
N GLU A 151 1.46 -1.73 6.35
CA GLU A 151 0.70 -2.61 7.22
C GLU A 151 -0.01 -1.82 8.32
N LYS A 152 -1.26 -2.17 8.56
CA LYS A 152 -2.07 -1.56 9.62
C LYS A 152 -2.81 -2.60 10.41
N ARG A 153 -3.08 -2.29 11.67
CA ARG A 153 -4.05 -3.04 12.46
C ARG A 153 -5.44 -2.88 11.84
N MET A 154 -6.20 -3.96 11.85
CA MET A 154 -7.64 -3.93 11.59
C MET A 154 -8.33 -2.95 12.55
N SER A 155 -9.31 -2.20 12.06
CA SER A 155 -9.87 -1.03 12.74
C SER A 155 -10.54 -1.41 14.07
N GLU A 156 -11.30 -2.51 14.03
CA GLU A 156 -11.91 -3.14 15.20
C GLU A 156 -11.33 -4.54 15.34
N GLN A 157 -10.64 -4.84 16.44
CA GLN A 157 -10.07 -6.17 16.67
C GLN A 157 -11.14 -7.12 17.22
N PHE A 158 -11.27 -8.33 16.67
CA PHE A 158 -12.08 -9.39 17.28
C PHE A 158 -11.21 -10.23 18.23
N GLU A 159 -11.80 -10.68 19.33
CA GLU A 159 -11.15 -11.50 20.36
C GLU A 159 -9.72 -11.03 20.68
N SER A 160 -9.56 -9.74 20.95
CA SER A 160 -8.24 -9.08 21.04
C SER A 160 -7.31 -9.63 22.15
N THR A 161 -7.84 -10.42 23.08
CA THR A 161 -7.08 -11.18 24.07
C THR A 161 -6.38 -12.40 23.48
N ILE A 162 -6.86 -12.91 22.34
CA ILE A 162 -6.36 -14.09 21.64
C ILE A 162 -5.64 -13.69 20.35
N TYR A 163 -6.19 -12.74 19.57
CA TYR A 163 -5.65 -12.40 18.24
C TYR A 163 -5.13 -10.96 18.14
N GLU A 164 -4.18 -10.76 17.22
CA GLU A 164 -3.89 -9.47 16.59
C GLU A 164 -4.07 -9.60 15.08
N THR A 165 -5.05 -8.88 14.54
CA THR A 165 -5.34 -8.87 13.11
C THR A 165 -4.78 -7.60 12.47
N THR A 166 -3.94 -7.81 11.48
CA THR A 166 -3.30 -6.76 10.69
C THR A 166 -3.59 -6.95 9.20
N LYS A 167 -3.35 -5.94 8.36
CA LYS A 167 -3.60 -6.01 6.93
C LYS A 167 -2.67 -5.15 6.10
N PHE A 168 -2.42 -5.61 4.88
CA PHE A 168 -2.01 -4.78 3.75
C PHE A 168 -3.22 -4.46 2.87
N THR A 169 -3.15 -3.32 2.18
CA THR A 169 -4.16 -2.96 1.16
C THR A 169 -3.43 -2.54 -0.11
N GLY A 170 -3.55 -3.35 -1.16
CA GLY A 170 -3.13 -3.01 -2.51
C GLY A 170 -4.27 -2.32 -3.27
N ILE A 171 -3.93 -1.27 -4.01
CA ILE A 171 -4.86 -0.52 -4.84
C ILE A 171 -4.26 -0.43 -6.23
N ARG A 172 -5.04 -0.81 -7.26
CA ARG A 172 -4.68 -0.49 -8.63
C ARG A 172 -5.86 -0.17 -9.53
N TYR A 173 -5.62 0.61 -10.58
CA TYR A 173 -6.57 0.72 -11.69
C TYR A 173 -6.17 -0.25 -12.81
N SER A 174 -7.11 -1.08 -13.27
CA SER A 174 -6.88 -2.03 -14.35
C SER A 174 -7.35 -1.46 -15.66
N GLU A 175 -6.42 -1.19 -16.58
CA GLU A 175 -6.75 -0.71 -17.92
C GLU A 175 -7.47 -1.78 -18.75
N LEU A 176 -7.26 -3.07 -18.44
CA LEU A 176 -7.91 -4.19 -19.14
C LEU A 176 -9.39 -4.34 -18.80
N THR A 177 -9.74 -4.23 -17.52
CA THR A 177 -11.13 -4.39 -17.04
C THR A 177 -11.86 -3.06 -16.87
N GLU A 178 -11.13 -1.93 -16.95
CA GLU A 178 -11.58 -0.58 -16.60
C GLU A 178 -12.10 -0.43 -15.15
N ASN A 179 -11.77 -1.40 -14.29
CA ASN A 179 -12.19 -1.45 -12.89
C ASN A 179 -11.10 -0.97 -11.93
N LEU A 180 -11.53 -0.50 -10.78
CA LEU A 180 -10.63 -0.33 -9.63
C LEU A 180 -10.49 -1.69 -8.93
N GLU A 181 -9.28 -2.22 -8.90
CA GLU A 181 -8.98 -3.48 -8.24
C GLU A 181 -8.38 -3.21 -6.86
N LEU A 182 -8.91 -3.89 -5.85
CA LEU A 182 -8.58 -3.72 -4.45
C LEU A 182 -8.22 -5.07 -3.85
N TYR A 183 -7.07 -5.14 -3.20
CA TYR A 183 -6.58 -6.37 -2.61
C TYR A 183 -6.31 -6.16 -1.12
N PHE A 184 -7.04 -6.87 -0.28
CA PHE A 184 -6.83 -6.87 1.16
C PHE A 184 -6.17 -8.17 1.58
N SER A 185 -5.00 -8.08 2.19
CA SER A 185 -4.26 -9.24 2.70
C SER A 185 -4.20 -9.14 4.21
N TYR A 186 -4.99 -9.96 4.90
CA TYR A 186 -5.13 -9.99 6.37
C TYR A 186 -4.21 -11.04 6.98
N PHE A 187 -3.64 -10.71 8.14
CA PHE A 187 -2.78 -11.57 8.94
C PHE A 187 -3.31 -11.59 10.37
N VAL A 188 -3.84 -12.74 10.77
CA VAL A 188 -4.38 -13.00 12.11
C VAL A 188 -3.34 -13.76 12.92
N ASP A 189 -2.60 -13.01 13.74
CA ASP A 189 -1.57 -13.54 14.62
C ASP A 189 -2.21 -14.00 15.95
N CYS A 190 -1.91 -15.21 16.39
CA CYS A 190 -2.33 -15.69 17.71
C CYS A 190 -1.33 -15.20 18.77
N LYS A 191 -1.82 -14.46 19.77
CA LYS A 191 -1.02 -13.93 20.88
C LYS A 191 -0.66 -14.98 21.93
N LYS A 192 -1.30 -16.16 21.84
CA LYS A 192 -1.00 -17.29 22.71
C LYS A 192 0.36 -17.88 22.40
N ASP A 193 0.88 -18.67 23.34
CA ASP A 193 2.12 -19.38 23.10
C ASP A 193 1.98 -20.36 21.91
N PRO A 194 3.09 -20.79 21.30
CA PRO A 194 3.08 -21.68 20.14
C PRO A 194 2.34 -23.01 20.34
N GLN A 195 2.30 -23.56 21.56
CA GLN A 195 1.58 -24.83 21.79
C GLN A 195 0.06 -24.63 21.78
N GLU A 196 -0.42 -23.51 22.31
CA GLU A 196 -1.84 -23.14 22.24
C GLU A 196 -2.25 -22.70 20.84
N THR A 197 -1.32 -22.10 20.10
CA THR A 197 -1.57 -21.54 18.76
C THR A 197 -2.13 -22.57 17.77
N THR A 198 -1.67 -23.81 17.81
CA THR A 198 -2.12 -24.88 16.88
C THR A 198 -3.35 -25.64 17.38
N GLN A 199 -3.88 -25.31 18.55
CA GLN A 199 -5.05 -26.00 19.09
C GLN A 199 -6.31 -25.60 18.30
N PRO A 200 -7.18 -26.56 17.94
CA PRO A 200 -8.40 -26.27 17.17
C PRO A 200 -9.34 -25.25 17.81
N ILE A 201 -9.29 -25.09 19.14
CA ILE A 201 -10.05 -24.09 19.90
C ILE A 201 -9.68 -22.65 19.49
N ASN A 202 -8.44 -22.43 19.04
CA ASN A 202 -7.97 -21.11 18.61
C ASN A 202 -8.05 -20.94 17.08
N SER A 203 -8.63 -21.91 16.35
CA SER A 203 -8.86 -21.78 14.91
C SER A 203 -9.86 -20.67 14.61
N LEU A 204 -9.71 -20.02 13.45
CA LEU A 204 -10.70 -19.04 13.03
C LEU A 204 -11.97 -19.72 12.54
N HIS A 205 -13.08 -19.33 13.17
CA HIS A 205 -14.43 -19.72 12.81
C HIS A 205 -15.02 -18.76 11.78
N LYS A 206 -16.21 -19.11 11.27
CA LYS A 206 -16.95 -18.30 10.31
C LYS A 206 -17.16 -16.87 10.81
N GLU A 207 -17.48 -16.67 12.08
CA GLU A 207 -17.78 -15.33 12.63
C GLU A 207 -16.54 -14.42 12.60
N HIS A 208 -15.33 -15.00 12.75
CA HIS A 208 -14.07 -14.25 12.65
C HIS A 208 -13.80 -13.78 11.21
N VAL A 209 -14.09 -14.62 10.22
CA VAL A 209 -13.98 -14.23 8.79
C VAL A 209 -15.01 -13.17 8.45
N GLU A 210 -16.24 -13.27 8.99
CA GLU A 210 -17.27 -12.24 8.86
C GLU A 210 -16.80 -10.88 9.42
N LYS A 211 -16.09 -10.86 10.55
CA LYS A 211 -15.48 -9.63 11.10
C LYS A 211 -14.41 -9.03 10.19
N ILE A 212 -13.64 -9.86 9.49
CA ILE A 212 -12.69 -9.39 8.48
C ILE A 212 -13.45 -8.73 7.30
N LEU A 213 -14.55 -9.35 6.86
CA LEU A 213 -15.41 -8.78 5.81
C LEU A 213 -16.10 -7.48 6.24
N ASP A 214 -16.47 -7.33 7.51
CA ASP A 214 -16.93 -6.06 8.09
C ASP A 214 -15.87 -4.96 7.88
N ASP A 215 -14.61 -5.22 8.27
CA ASP A 215 -13.53 -4.25 8.12
C ASP A 215 -13.20 -3.94 6.65
N VAL A 216 -13.34 -4.90 5.72
CA VAL A 216 -13.25 -4.65 4.27
C VAL A 216 -14.35 -3.69 3.83
N TYR A 217 -15.60 -3.97 4.20
CA TYR A 217 -16.75 -3.15 3.83
C TYR A 217 -16.62 -1.72 4.35
N ASP A 218 -16.21 -1.58 5.61
CA ASP A 218 -16.02 -0.28 6.25
C ASP A 218 -14.86 0.48 5.63
N SER A 219 -13.74 -0.20 5.34
CA SER A 219 -12.59 0.40 4.64
C SER A 219 -12.96 0.99 3.29
N LEU A 220 -13.78 0.28 2.51
CA LEU A 220 -14.27 0.75 1.20
C LEU A 220 -15.28 1.91 1.33
N SER A 221 -15.93 2.03 2.48
CA SER A 221 -16.87 3.11 2.80
C SER A 221 -16.18 4.40 3.24
N LEU A 222 -14.87 4.35 3.57
CA LEU A 222 -14.10 5.53 3.95
C LEU A 222 -13.85 6.48 2.78
N ASP A 223 -13.81 7.79 3.07
CA ASP A 223 -13.65 8.83 2.05
C ASP A 223 -12.34 8.73 1.27
N ASN A 224 -11.26 8.27 1.93
CA ASN A 224 -9.97 8.05 1.28
C ASN A 224 -10.00 6.94 0.23
N MET A 225 -10.94 5.99 0.31
CA MET A 225 -11.10 4.95 -0.72
C MET A 225 -12.12 5.38 -1.79
N LYS A 226 -13.15 6.13 -1.41
CA LYS A 226 -14.14 6.70 -2.35
C LYS A 226 -13.54 7.65 -3.38
N GLN A 227 -12.40 8.26 -3.10
CA GLN A 227 -11.75 9.20 -4.04
C GLN A 227 -11.19 8.53 -5.30
N PHE A 228 -10.90 7.22 -5.24
CA PHE A 228 -10.36 6.47 -6.38
C PHE A 228 -11.51 5.98 -7.25
N TYR A 229 -11.55 6.47 -8.48
CA TYR A 229 -12.49 6.05 -9.51
C TYR A 229 -13.91 5.88 -8.99
N PRO A 230 -14.54 6.96 -8.46
CA PRO A 230 -15.84 6.90 -7.78
C PRO A 230 -16.99 6.41 -8.68
N GLN A 231 -16.76 6.27 -9.98
CA GLN A 231 -17.74 5.78 -10.96
C GLN A 231 -17.42 4.38 -11.47
N SER A 232 -16.20 3.90 -11.26
CA SER A 232 -15.83 2.56 -11.71
C SER A 232 -16.38 1.51 -10.76
N LYS A 233 -16.70 0.37 -11.35
CA LYS A 233 -16.89 -0.87 -10.60
C LYS A 233 -15.60 -1.24 -9.90
N LYS A 234 -15.75 -1.94 -8.78
CA LYS A 234 -14.65 -2.43 -7.95
C LYS A 234 -14.59 -3.94 -7.97
N ASP A 235 -13.39 -4.46 -8.16
CA ASP A 235 -13.08 -5.87 -7.95
C ASP A 235 -12.26 -6.01 -6.67
N VAL A 236 -12.80 -6.76 -5.70
CA VAL A 236 -12.21 -6.90 -4.37
C VAL A 236 -11.70 -8.32 -4.19
N THR A 237 -10.43 -8.46 -3.84
CA THR A 237 -9.84 -9.72 -3.40
C THR A 237 -9.49 -9.62 -1.92
N VAL A 238 -9.87 -10.64 -1.15
CA VAL A 238 -9.55 -10.78 0.26
C VAL A 238 -8.75 -12.06 0.45
N GLU A 239 -7.56 -11.92 1.01
CA GLU A 239 -6.63 -12.97 1.38
C GLU A 239 -6.53 -12.98 2.90
N ILE A 240 -6.60 -14.15 3.55
CA ILE A 240 -6.61 -14.25 5.00
C ILE A 240 -5.61 -15.32 5.43
N HIS A 241 -4.59 -14.88 6.14
CA HIS A 241 -3.55 -15.68 6.75
C HIS A 241 -3.85 -15.84 8.24
N SER A 242 -3.96 -17.08 8.72
CA SER A 242 -4.21 -17.37 10.13
C SER A 242 -3.11 -18.24 10.70
N LEU A 243 -2.43 -17.75 11.74
CA LEU A 243 -1.41 -18.53 12.43
C LEU A 243 -2.01 -19.79 13.09
N SER A 244 -3.23 -19.69 13.63
CA SER A 244 -3.94 -20.80 14.27
C SER A 244 -4.77 -21.65 13.30
N GLY A 245 -4.81 -21.26 12.01
CA GLY A 245 -5.60 -21.92 10.98
C GLY A 245 -7.10 -21.59 11.07
N PHE A 246 -7.91 -22.42 10.43
CA PHE A 246 -9.35 -22.25 10.28
C PHE A 246 -10.10 -23.51 10.68
N THR A 247 -11.36 -23.36 11.04
CA THR A 247 -12.31 -24.47 11.07
C THR A 247 -12.78 -24.82 9.67
N SER A 248 -13.22 -26.06 9.45
CA SER A 248 -13.59 -26.55 8.13
C SER A 248 -14.77 -25.81 7.50
N ASP A 249 -15.70 -25.29 8.31
CA ASP A 249 -16.81 -24.46 7.84
C ASP A 249 -16.34 -23.06 7.41
N ALA A 250 -15.36 -22.47 8.11
CA ALA A 250 -14.75 -21.21 7.70
C ALA A 250 -13.98 -21.37 6.39
N GLU A 251 -13.09 -22.37 6.34
CA GLU A 251 -12.22 -22.67 5.19
C GLU A 251 -13.03 -22.93 3.90
N ASN A 252 -14.02 -23.83 3.96
CA ASN A 252 -14.78 -24.23 2.77
C ASN A 252 -15.94 -23.27 2.44
N GLY A 253 -16.45 -22.57 3.46
CA GLY A 253 -17.65 -21.74 3.35
C GLY A 253 -17.39 -20.30 2.92
N ALA A 254 -16.20 -19.74 3.20
CA ALA A 254 -15.92 -18.31 3.02
C ALA A 254 -16.21 -17.79 1.62
N LYS A 255 -15.82 -18.53 0.57
CA LYS A 255 -16.10 -18.15 -0.82
C LYS A 255 -17.60 -18.04 -1.14
N LEU A 256 -18.44 -18.83 -0.46
CA LEU A 256 -19.87 -18.91 -0.72
C LEU A 256 -20.60 -17.77 -0.03
N TYR A 257 -20.36 -17.56 1.27
CA TYR A 257 -21.08 -16.53 2.01
C TYR A 257 -20.50 -15.13 1.81
N ALA A 258 -19.20 -14.97 1.50
CA ALA A 258 -18.60 -13.64 1.37
C ALA A 258 -19.32 -12.77 0.32
N GLN A 259 -19.77 -13.36 -0.80
CA GLN A 259 -20.49 -12.64 -1.86
C GLN A 259 -21.85 -12.09 -1.43
N HIS A 260 -22.45 -12.69 -0.40
CA HIS A 260 -23.81 -12.37 0.07
C HIS A 260 -23.83 -11.77 1.47
N TYR A 261 -22.68 -11.68 2.15
CA TYR A 261 -22.57 -11.25 3.54
C TYR A 261 -22.96 -9.78 3.76
N LYS A 262 -22.56 -8.89 2.85
CA LYS A 262 -22.88 -7.45 2.88
C LYS A 262 -23.48 -6.98 1.57
N ASN A 263 -24.06 -5.78 1.59
CA ASN A 263 -24.52 -5.10 0.39
C ASN A 263 -23.37 -4.48 -0.41
N TRP A 264 -22.48 -5.33 -0.94
CA TRP A 264 -21.31 -4.93 -1.73
C TRP A 264 -21.65 -4.03 -2.92
N LYS A 265 -22.82 -4.27 -3.53
CA LYS A 265 -23.34 -3.47 -4.66
C LYS A 265 -23.53 -2.01 -4.30
N SER A 266 -23.90 -1.69 -3.05
CA SER A 266 -24.03 -0.30 -2.60
C SER A 266 -22.70 0.47 -2.60
N LEU A 267 -21.57 -0.23 -2.53
CA LEU A 267 -20.21 0.32 -2.63
C LEU A 267 -19.63 0.28 -4.05
N GLY A 268 -20.43 -0.19 -5.02
CA GLY A 268 -20.00 -0.39 -6.40
C GLY A 268 -19.03 -1.56 -6.59
N VAL A 269 -19.03 -2.53 -5.68
CA VAL A 269 -18.24 -3.77 -5.81
C VAL A 269 -19.02 -4.75 -6.69
N ASP A 270 -18.45 -5.10 -7.84
CA ASP A 270 -19.05 -6.02 -8.81
C ASP A 270 -18.70 -7.47 -8.45
N ARG A 271 -17.45 -7.69 -8.02
CA ARG A 271 -16.94 -8.98 -7.62
C ARG A 271 -16.17 -8.86 -6.31
N ILE A 272 -16.50 -9.74 -5.37
CA ILE A 272 -15.67 -10.03 -4.20
C ILE A 272 -15.21 -11.48 -4.25
N LYS A 273 -13.91 -11.71 -4.09
CA LYS A 273 -13.27 -13.03 -4.10
C LYS A 273 -12.52 -13.24 -2.78
N ILE A 274 -12.68 -14.41 -2.18
CA ILE A 274 -11.76 -14.92 -1.16
C ILE A 274 -10.66 -15.72 -1.86
N ASP A 275 -9.39 -15.45 -1.55
CA ASP A 275 -8.28 -16.25 -2.05
C ASP A 275 -8.07 -17.51 -1.18
N GLU A 276 -8.73 -18.58 -1.59
CA GLU A 276 -8.81 -19.84 -0.83
C GLU A 276 -7.44 -20.49 -0.59
N HIS A 277 -6.46 -20.23 -1.46
CA HIS A 277 -5.10 -20.76 -1.32
C HIS A 277 -4.42 -20.32 -0.02
N THR A 278 -4.93 -19.28 0.63
CA THR A 278 -4.38 -18.74 1.89
C THR A 278 -5.12 -19.21 3.13
N MET A 279 -6.26 -19.87 2.95
CA MET A 279 -7.06 -20.41 4.05
C MET A 279 -6.61 -21.83 4.48
N PHE A 280 -5.62 -22.41 3.82
CA PHE A 280 -5.06 -23.70 4.20
C PHE A 280 -4.00 -23.57 5.29
N LYS A 281 -3.86 -24.62 6.11
CA LYS A 281 -2.80 -24.69 7.13
C LYS A 281 -1.41 -24.66 6.48
N TYR A 282 -0.50 -23.88 7.06
CA TYR A 282 0.88 -23.71 6.58
C TYR A 282 1.71 -25.00 6.49
N SER A 283 1.26 -26.09 7.11
CA SER A 283 1.93 -27.41 7.10
C SER A 283 1.90 -28.12 5.73
N ILE A 284 1.24 -27.55 4.71
CA ILE A 284 1.02 -28.20 3.40
C ILE A 284 1.82 -27.51 2.26
N ILE A 285 2.47 -26.37 2.52
CA ILE A 285 3.10 -25.56 1.46
C ILE A 285 4.60 -25.93 1.31
N PRO A 286 5.10 -26.22 0.09
CA PRO A 286 6.53 -26.47 -0.15
C PRO A 286 7.32 -25.16 0.07
N TRP A 287 7.95 -25.08 1.24
CA TRP A 287 8.39 -23.83 1.85
C TRP A 287 9.66 -23.27 1.20
N GLU A 288 10.54 -24.11 0.65
CA GLU A 288 11.75 -23.67 -0.05
C GLU A 288 11.40 -22.78 -1.24
N ALA A 289 10.36 -23.13 -2.00
CA ALA A 289 9.91 -22.37 -3.17
C ALA A 289 9.26 -21.03 -2.80
N VAL A 290 8.52 -20.98 -1.69
CA VAL A 290 7.92 -19.73 -1.17
C VAL A 290 9.01 -18.77 -0.70
N MET A 291 10.00 -19.30 0.00
CA MET A 291 11.14 -18.53 0.48
C MET A 291 11.95 -17.96 -0.69
N ASP A 292 12.36 -18.78 -1.65
CA ASP A 292 13.12 -18.32 -2.82
C ASP A 292 12.39 -17.21 -3.61
N TYR A 293 11.07 -17.32 -3.75
CA TYR A 293 10.27 -16.30 -4.41
C TYR A 293 10.13 -15.02 -3.56
N ALA A 294 9.93 -15.15 -2.24
CA ALA A 294 9.86 -14.01 -1.33
C ALA A 294 11.17 -13.21 -1.29
N PHE A 295 12.32 -13.89 -1.41
CA PHE A 295 13.66 -13.27 -1.28
C PHE A 295 14.24 -12.73 -2.59
N THR A 296 13.75 -13.14 -3.75
CA THR A 296 14.27 -12.67 -5.06
C THR A 296 13.76 -11.29 -5.47
N LYS A 297 12.62 -10.83 -4.94
CA LYS A 297 12.05 -9.52 -5.26
C LYS A 297 12.34 -8.52 -4.15
N ARG A 298 13.35 -7.67 -4.36
CA ARG A 298 13.58 -6.47 -3.53
C ARG A 298 12.40 -5.51 -3.74
N THR A 299 11.42 -5.60 -2.86
CA THR A 299 10.17 -4.84 -2.85
C THR A 299 10.35 -3.52 -2.09
N ARG A 300 9.29 -2.74 -1.87
CA ARG A 300 9.23 -1.38 -1.25
C ARG A 300 9.17 -0.19 -2.23
N LYS A 301 9.02 -0.41 -3.54
CA LYS A 301 8.94 0.70 -4.51
C LYS A 301 7.56 1.32 -4.59
N HIS A 302 6.53 0.52 -4.34
CA HIS A 302 5.14 0.92 -4.48
C HIS A 302 4.42 1.01 -3.13
N THR A 303 5.12 0.77 -2.01
CA THR A 303 4.53 0.82 -0.69
C THR A 303 4.57 2.24 -0.16
N ILE A 304 3.43 2.77 0.28
CA ILE A 304 3.32 4.13 0.80
C ILE A 304 2.50 4.16 2.09
N ALA A 305 2.77 5.15 2.94
CA ALA A 305 1.88 5.45 4.05
C ALA A 305 0.58 6.10 3.52
N GLN A 306 -0.54 5.90 4.24
CA GLN A 306 -1.83 6.48 3.85
C GLN A 306 -1.80 8.01 3.69
N LYS A 307 -0.97 8.72 4.46
CA LYS A 307 -0.80 10.18 4.34
C LYS A 307 -0.17 10.62 3.01
N GLN A 308 0.53 9.73 2.31
CA GLN A 308 1.24 9.99 1.06
C GLN A 308 0.37 9.70 -0.17
N ILE A 309 -0.89 9.28 -0.01
CA ILE A 309 -1.81 9.03 -1.13
C ILE A 309 -1.91 10.27 -2.04
N ASN A 310 -2.11 11.45 -1.47
CA ASN A 310 -2.23 12.69 -2.26
C ASN A 310 -0.93 13.01 -2.99
N GLU A 311 0.23 12.79 -2.36
CA GLU A 311 1.54 12.97 -3.02
C GLU A 311 1.68 12.02 -4.21
N LYS A 312 1.25 10.76 -4.07
CA LYS A 312 1.25 9.77 -5.15
C LYS A 312 0.31 10.20 -6.29
N LEU A 313 -0.92 10.61 -5.99
CA LEU A 313 -1.87 11.11 -7.00
C LEU A 313 -1.33 12.34 -7.73
N PHE A 314 -0.75 13.29 -6.99
CA PHE A 314 -0.11 14.45 -7.57
C PHE A 314 1.06 14.08 -8.48
N SER A 315 1.88 13.09 -8.10
CA SER A 315 2.99 12.64 -8.95
C SER A 315 2.52 12.09 -10.30
N ILE A 316 1.39 11.38 -10.33
CA ILE A 316 0.76 10.88 -11.58
C ILE A 316 0.29 12.07 -12.42
N GLU A 317 -0.39 13.04 -11.81
CA GLU A 317 -0.85 14.25 -12.49
C GLU A 317 0.32 15.08 -13.06
N LEU A 318 1.40 15.24 -12.30
CA LEU A 318 2.60 15.97 -12.72
C LEU A 318 3.34 15.27 -13.86
N ASN A 319 3.48 13.95 -13.79
CA ASN A 319 4.09 13.16 -14.86
C ASN A 319 3.31 13.33 -16.17
N PHE A 320 1.99 13.26 -16.11
CA PHE A 320 1.16 13.45 -17.30
C PHE A 320 1.15 14.89 -17.82
N ALA A 321 1.22 15.90 -16.92
CA ALA A 321 1.45 17.29 -17.36
C ALA A 321 2.79 17.46 -18.10
N THR A 322 3.81 16.71 -17.67
CA THR A 322 5.13 16.69 -18.31
C THR A 322 5.08 16.01 -19.68
N GLU A 323 4.33 14.92 -19.84
CA GLU A 323 4.05 14.30 -21.14
C GLU A 323 3.41 15.31 -22.11
N ILE A 324 2.38 16.05 -21.68
CA ILE A 324 1.75 17.09 -22.51
C ILE A 324 2.73 18.23 -22.82
N SER A 325 3.58 18.61 -21.86
CA SER A 325 4.63 19.60 -22.07
C SER A 325 5.64 19.16 -23.14
N MET A 326 6.01 17.88 -23.17
CA MET A 326 6.86 17.30 -24.22
C MET A 326 6.13 17.29 -25.56
N GLY A 327 4.84 16.93 -25.60
CA GLY A 327 4.02 17.01 -26.81
C GLY A 327 3.98 18.42 -27.42
N ILE A 328 4.03 19.49 -26.60
CA ILE A 328 4.16 20.88 -27.09
C ILE A 328 5.53 21.11 -27.75
N VAL A 329 6.60 20.62 -27.14
CA VAL A 329 7.98 20.77 -27.64
C VAL A 329 8.14 20.04 -28.98
N ASP A 330 7.59 18.83 -29.07
CA ASP A 330 7.70 17.97 -30.24
C ASP A 330 6.77 18.39 -31.38
N GLY A 331 5.82 19.31 -31.12
CA GLY A 331 4.84 19.78 -32.09
C GLY A 331 3.63 18.86 -32.27
N ASP A 332 3.44 17.90 -31.36
CA ASP A 332 2.24 17.06 -31.28
C ASP A 332 1.04 17.82 -30.69
N VAL A 333 1.30 18.82 -29.85
CA VAL A 333 0.30 19.70 -29.22
C VAL A 333 0.49 21.13 -29.71
N VAL A 334 -0.33 21.54 -30.69
CA VAL A 334 -0.26 22.84 -31.35
C VAL A 334 -1.57 23.63 -31.23
N GLU A 335 -1.49 24.95 -31.42
CA GLU A 335 -2.70 25.76 -31.43
C GLU A 335 -3.56 25.50 -32.68
N GLN A 336 -4.87 25.59 -32.52
CA GLN A 336 -5.81 24.94 -33.46
C GLN A 336 -6.18 25.76 -34.69
N PHE A 337 -5.70 27.00 -34.80
CA PHE A 337 -6.11 27.92 -35.86
C PHE A 337 -5.01 28.12 -36.91
N THR A 338 -3.73 28.13 -36.50
CA THR A 338 -2.57 28.30 -37.40
C THR A 338 -1.53 27.18 -37.29
N ASN A 339 -1.78 26.14 -36.47
CA ASN A 339 -0.88 25.03 -36.17
C ASN A 339 0.52 25.46 -35.67
N LYS A 340 0.63 26.60 -35.00
CA LYS A 340 1.89 27.02 -34.37
C LYS A 340 2.07 26.35 -33.01
N ASN A 341 3.33 26.13 -32.63
CA ASN A 341 3.64 25.59 -31.31
C ASN A 341 3.38 26.62 -30.21
N PHE A 342 2.90 26.13 -29.07
CA PHE A 342 2.85 26.91 -27.85
C PHE A 342 4.26 27.19 -27.32
N LYS A 343 4.43 28.34 -26.68
CA LYS A 343 5.61 28.65 -25.87
C LYS A 343 5.31 28.33 -24.42
N ILE A 344 6.09 27.42 -23.83
CA ILE A 344 5.99 27.11 -22.40
C ILE A 344 6.53 28.31 -21.59
N LEU A 345 5.80 28.65 -20.53
CA LEU A 345 6.12 29.75 -19.62
C LEU A 345 6.24 29.23 -18.18
N GLU A 346 6.97 29.98 -17.35
CA GLU A 346 6.97 29.77 -15.91
C GLU A 346 5.56 29.93 -15.33
N PRO A 347 4.99 28.89 -14.69
CA PRO A 347 3.62 28.95 -14.17
C PRO A 347 3.46 30.00 -13.08
N LYS A 348 2.53 30.93 -13.29
CA LYS A 348 2.12 31.94 -12.29
C LYS A 348 0.82 31.53 -11.62
N SER A 349 0.66 31.87 -10.34
CA SER A 349 -0.57 31.60 -9.60
C SER A 349 -1.76 32.38 -10.15
N ILE A 350 -2.88 31.71 -10.34
CA ILE A 350 -4.16 32.26 -10.80
C ILE A 350 -5.21 31.95 -9.74
N ALA A 351 -5.85 33.00 -9.20
CA ALA A 351 -6.78 32.87 -8.07
C ALA A 351 -6.21 32.08 -6.87
N GLY A 352 -4.89 32.19 -6.63
CA GLY A 352 -4.18 31.47 -5.57
C GLY A 352 -3.68 30.06 -5.94
N TYR A 353 -3.99 29.55 -7.14
CA TYR A 353 -3.62 28.21 -7.59
C TYR A 353 -2.53 28.28 -8.68
N LYS A 354 -1.42 27.57 -8.48
CA LYS A 354 -0.35 27.47 -9.48
C LYS A 354 -0.66 26.32 -10.45
N PRO A 355 -0.74 26.56 -11.77
CA PRO A 355 -0.89 25.49 -12.74
C PRO A 355 0.39 24.65 -12.82
N LEU A 356 0.24 23.37 -13.18
CA LEU A 356 1.32 22.45 -13.51
C LEU A 356 2.00 22.84 -14.84
N LEU A 357 1.21 23.31 -15.80
CA LEU A 357 1.68 23.76 -17.11
C LEU A 357 0.99 25.08 -17.47
N LEU A 358 1.78 26.04 -17.94
CA LEU A 358 1.32 27.25 -18.61
C LEU A 358 2.05 27.36 -19.94
N ALA A 359 1.31 27.43 -21.03
CA ALA A 359 1.88 27.66 -22.35
C ALA A 359 0.99 28.61 -23.17
N ASP A 360 1.59 29.44 -24.03
CA ASP A 360 0.85 30.46 -24.77
C ASP A 360 1.28 30.62 -26.24
N VAL A 361 0.41 31.22 -27.05
CA VAL A 361 0.76 31.74 -28.38
C VAL A 361 0.16 33.13 -28.50
N THR A 362 1.03 34.14 -28.56
CA THR A 362 0.63 35.57 -28.61
C THR A 362 1.06 36.31 -29.88
N ARG A 363 1.90 35.69 -30.72
CA ARG A 363 2.46 36.25 -31.96
C ARG A 363 1.59 36.02 -33.21
N ILE A 364 0.30 35.75 -33.02
CA ILE A 364 -0.68 35.53 -34.08
C ILE A 364 -1.96 36.32 -33.78
N PRO A 365 -2.85 36.53 -34.76
CA PRO A 365 -4.10 37.26 -34.55
C PRO A 365 -5.00 36.65 -33.46
N ILE A 366 -4.97 35.32 -33.31
CA ILE A 366 -5.76 34.58 -32.33
C ILE A 366 -4.86 34.15 -31.17
N LYS A 367 -4.85 34.93 -30.10
CA LYS A 367 -4.01 34.70 -28.93
C LYS A 367 -4.62 33.63 -28.02
N GLN A 368 -3.83 32.65 -27.63
CA GLN A 368 -4.32 31.47 -26.92
C GLN A 368 -3.40 31.10 -25.76
N ARG A 369 -3.95 30.50 -24.71
CA ARG A 369 -3.15 29.88 -23.64
C ARG A 369 -3.71 28.56 -23.17
N VAL A 370 -2.82 27.65 -22.80
CA VAL A 370 -3.09 26.35 -22.19
C VAL A 370 -2.67 26.41 -20.72
N LEU A 371 -3.54 25.94 -19.85
CA LEU A 371 -3.36 25.88 -18.40
C LEU A 371 -3.74 24.49 -17.91
N LEU A 372 -2.80 23.75 -17.33
CA LEU A 372 -3.11 22.46 -16.69
C LEU A 372 -3.02 22.61 -15.18
N PHE A 373 -4.07 22.19 -14.46
CA PHE A 373 -4.12 22.19 -13.01
C PHE A 373 -4.19 20.77 -12.46
N SER A 374 -3.63 20.57 -11.26
CA SER A 374 -3.75 19.33 -10.49
C SER A 374 -5.08 19.28 -9.74
N ALA A 375 -5.88 18.23 -9.95
CA ALA A 375 -7.12 18.00 -9.21
C ALA A 375 -6.88 17.71 -7.72
N THR A 376 -5.68 17.21 -7.39
CA THR A 376 -5.24 16.97 -6.01
C THR A 376 -4.95 18.29 -5.27
N HIS A 377 -4.42 19.32 -5.94
CA HIS A 377 -4.12 20.63 -5.35
C HIS A 377 -5.23 21.67 -5.47
N LEU A 378 -6.33 21.38 -6.16
CA LEU A 378 -7.51 22.25 -6.16
C LEU A 378 -8.42 21.96 -4.97
N GLN A 379 -8.90 23.03 -4.33
CA GLN A 379 -9.89 22.91 -3.26
C GLN A 379 -11.19 22.30 -3.80
N SER A 380 -11.77 21.38 -3.04
CA SER A 380 -13.12 20.84 -3.29
C SER A 380 -14.18 21.74 -2.64
N PRO A 381 -15.35 21.96 -3.27
CA PRO A 381 -15.78 21.43 -4.57
C PRO A 381 -15.06 22.06 -5.77
N ARG A 382 -14.46 21.22 -6.62
CA ARG A 382 -13.61 21.65 -7.74
C ARG A 382 -14.30 22.59 -8.73
N ARG A 383 -15.62 22.48 -8.88
CA ARG A 383 -16.44 23.38 -9.72
C ARG A 383 -16.34 24.84 -9.30
N GLU A 384 -16.35 25.12 -8.01
CA GLU A 384 -16.28 26.49 -7.49
C GLU A 384 -14.89 27.07 -7.69
N THR A 385 -13.86 26.26 -7.47
CA THR A 385 -12.47 26.61 -7.73
C THR A 385 -12.24 26.92 -9.21
N LEU A 386 -12.74 26.09 -10.13
CA LEU A 386 -12.67 26.34 -11.57
C LEU A 386 -13.35 27.65 -11.97
N ARG A 387 -14.53 27.96 -11.41
CA ARG A 387 -15.21 29.25 -11.65
C ARG A 387 -14.39 30.45 -11.20
N LYS A 388 -13.72 30.35 -10.05
CA LYS A 388 -12.82 31.42 -9.55
C LYS A 388 -11.64 31.62 -10.50
N ILE A 389 -11.01 30.53 -10.95
CA ILE A 389 -9.92 30.57 -11.93
C ILE A 389 -10.39 31.24 -13.22
N ILE A 390 -11.53 30.80 -13.79
CA ILE A 390 -12.11 31.39 -15.02
C ILE A 390 -12.40 32.88 -14.81
N GLY A 391 -12.99 33.27 -13.68
CA GLY A 391 -13.28 34.67 -13.36
C GLY A 391 -12.03 35.55 -13.31
N GLU A 392 -10.91 35.03 -12.81
CA GLU A 392 -9.63 35.73 -12.83
C GLU A 392 -9.07 35.84 -14.25
N LEU A 393 -9.14 34.75 -15.02
CA LEU A 393 -8.65 34.69 -16.40
C LEU A 393 -9.42 35.63 -17.34
N LYS A 394 -10.71 35.88 -17.07
CA LYS A 394 -11.54 36.85 -17.82
C LYS A 394 -11.08 38.29 -17.70
N LYS A 395 -10.34 38.64 -16.64
CA LYS A 395 -9.78 39.99 -16.48
C LYS A 395 -8.62 40.25 -17.45
N ASP A 396 -8.00 39.18 -17.94
CA ASP A 396 -6.90 39.24 -18.89
C ASP A 396 -7.44 39.19 -20.32
N VAL A 397 -7.66 40.38 -20.89
CA VAL A 397 -8.19 40.58 -22.24
C VAL A 397 -7.17 40.31 -23.35
N GLN A 398 -5.95 39.90 -23.01
CA GLN A 398 -4.91 39.61 -24.01
C GLN A 398 -5.21 38.33 -24.80
N TYR A 399 -5.97 37.38 -24.24
CA TYR A 399 -6.19 36.06 -24.84
C TYR A 399 -7.60 35.92 -25.39
N ASN A 400 -7.71 35.43 -26.62
CA ASN A 400 -8.97 35.08 -27.26
C ASN A 400 -9.50 33.73 -26.76
N TYR A 401 -8.60 32.75 -26.54
CA TYR A 401 -8.96 31.42 -26.05
C TYR A 401 -8.13 30.98 -24.85
N ASN A 402 -8.82 30.33 -23.93
CA ASN A 402 -8.27 29.77 -22.70
C ASN A 402 -8.61 28.28 -22.63
N TRP A 403 -7.60 27.43 -22.77
CA TRP A 403 -7.71 25.97 -22.72
C TRP A 403 -7.31 25.50 -21.32
N ILE A 404 -8.28 25.10 -20.50
CA ILE A 404 -8.06 24.75 -19.08
C ILE A 404 -8.22 23.24 -18.89
N GLY A 405 -7.12 22.54 -18.66
CA GLY A 405 -7.13 21.13 -18.28
C GLY A 405 -7.09 20.95 -16.76
N LEU A 406 -7.90 20.04 -16.24
CA LEU A 406 -7.81 19.58 -14.86
C LEU A 406 -7.39 18.10 -14.86
N LEU A 407 -6.18 17.82 -14.42
CA LEU A 407 -5.59 16.47 -14.38
C LEU A 407 -5.99 15.76 -13.09
N SER A 408 -6.45 14.51 -13.17
CA SER A 408 -6.74 13.69 -11.98
C SER A 408 -6.04 12.34 -12.06
N GLY A 409 -5.29 12.00 -11.02
CA GLY A 409 -4.71 10.65 -10.86
C GLY A 409 -5.69 9.61 -10.31
N SER A 410 -6.91 10.03 -9.94
CA SER A 410 -7.92 9.17 -9.30
C SER A 410 -9.28 9.20 -10.00
N GLY A 411 -9.35 9.77 -11.21
CA GLY A 411 -10.59 9.94 -11.96
C GLY A 411 -11.49 11.07 -11.44
N PHE A 412 -12.75 11.11 -11.90
CA PHE A 412 -13.71 12.17 -11.59
C PHE A 412 -15.06 11.64 -11.13
N SER A 413 -15.73 12.40 -10.27
CA SER A 413 -17.10 12.10 -9.85
C SER A 413 -18.12 12.45 -10.94
N LYS A 414 -19.30 11.81 -10.90
CA LYS A 414 -20.41 12.09 -11.82
C LYS A 414 -20.76 13.57 -11.89
N LYS A 415 -20.78 14.26 -10.74
CA LYS A 415 -21.07 15.69 -10.66
C LYS A 415 -20.09 16.55 -11.46
N ASN A 416 -18.80 16.19 -11.46
CA ASN A 416 -17.79 16.90 -12.25
C ASN A 416 -17.96 16.62 -13.75
N LEU A 417 -18.22 15.36 -14.12
CA LEU A 417 -18.48 14.96 -15.50
C LEU A 417 -19.73 15.64 -16.07
N ASP A 418 -20.83 15.68 -15.32
CA ASP A 418 -22.07 16.33 -15.75
C ASP A 418 -21.91 17.86 -15.86
N TYR A 419 -21.07 18.45 -15.01
CA TYR A 419 -20.72 19.86 -15.11
C TYR A 419 -19.93 20.15 -16.39
N ILE A 420 -18.92 19.35 -16.72
CA ILE A 420 -18.06 19.61 -17.88
C ILE A 420 -18.81 19.43 -19.21
N GLN A 421 -19.73 18.46 -19.28
CA GLN A 421 -20.56 18.23 -20.48
C GLN A 421 -21.48 19.39 -20.81
N LYS A 422 -21.84 20.21 -19.82
CA LYS A 422 -22.72 21.38 -19.97
C LYS A 422 -21.95 22.70 -19.93
N PHE A 423 -20.63 22.65 -19.80
CA PHE A 423 -19.82 23.85 -19.72
C PHE A 423 -19.84 24.59 -21.07
N HIS A 424 -20.19 25.87 -21.03
CA HIS A 424 -20.11 26.76 -22.18
C HIS A 424 -19.85 28.19 -21.69
N ASP A 425 -18.73 28.74 -22.13
CA ASP A 425 -18.32 30.12 -21.86
C ASP A 425 -17.44 30.57 -23.04
N PRO A 426 -17.87 31.54 -23.87
CA PRO A 426 -17.15 31.91 -25.08
C PRO A 426 -15.68 32.26 -24.83
N GLY A 427 -14.78 31.68 -25.62
CA GLY A 427 -13.32 31.86 -25.44
C GLY A 427 -12.71 31.02 -24.30
N PHE A 428 -13.47 30.10 -23.72
CA PHE A 428 -12.99 29.15 -22.71
C PHE A 428 -13.39 27.72 -23.07
N SER A 429 -12.45 26.80 -22.91
CA SER A 429 -12.72 25.37 -22.84
C SER A 429 -12.17 24.81 -21.54
N VAL A 430 -12.92 23.94 -20.90
CA VAL A 430 -12.46 23.21 -19.71
C VAL A 430 -12.55 21.72 -20.00
N GLY A 431 -11.48 21.01 -19.72
CA GLY A 431 -11.35 19.57 -19.92
C GLY A 431 -10.96 18.90 -18.61
N LEU A 432 -11.67 17.83 -18.25
CA LEU A 432 -11.25 16.92 -17.18
C LEU A 432 -10.44 15.81 -17.83
N ILE A 433 -9.19 15.64 -17.40
CA ILE A 433 -8.26 14.70 -18.01
C ILE A 433 -7.84 13.68 -16.97
N ASP A 434 -8.13 12.42 -17.23
CA ASP A 434 -7.69 11.32 -16.39
C ASP A 434 -6.22 11.01 -16.70
N ALA A 435 -5.32 11.23 -15.75
CA ALA A 435 -3.88 11.07 -15.95
C ALA A 435 -3.43 9.60 -16.03
N VAL A 436 -4.29 8.67 -15.62
CA VAL A 436 -3.99 7.22 -15.66
C VAL A 436 -4.49 6.65 -16.98
N THR A 437 -5.79 6.82 -17.27
CA THR A 437 -6.44 6.27 -18.47
C THR A 437 -6.26 7.13 -19.71
N LYS A 438 -5.71 8.34 -19.54
CA LYS A 438 -5.53 9.37 -20.58
C LYS A 438 -6.84 9.86 -21.21
N LYS A 439 -8.00 9.47 -20.67
CA LYS A 439 -9.32 9.88 -21.18
C LYS A 439 -9.57 11.37 -20.93
N LEU A 440 -10.04 12.06 -21.98
CA LEU A 440 -10.44 13.47 -21.94
C LEU A 440 -11.96 13.64 -21.96
N TYR A 441 -12.49 14.29 -20.93
CA TYR A 441 -13.90 14.65 -20.80
C TYR A 441 -14.09 16.16 -20.94
N LEU A 442 -14.83 16.58 -21.97
CA LEU A 442 -15.16 17.98 -22.23
C LEU A 442 -16.48 18.09 -23.01
N ASN A 443 -17.00 19.31 -23.15
CA ASN A 443 -18.20 19.56 -23.96
C ASN A 443 -17.86 19.65 -25.46
N ARG A 444 -18.00 18.54 -26.20
CA ARG A 444 -17.70 18.49 -27.66
C ARG A 444 -18.76 19.18 -28.54
N ASN A 445 -19.83 19.69 -27.96
CA ASN A 445 -20.88 20.39 -28.69
C ASN A 445 -20.54 21.86 -28.97
N THR A 446 -19.49 22.40 -28.35
CA THR A 446 -18.99 23.76 -28.60
C THR A 446 -17.76 23.72 -29.50
N GLU A 447 -17.50 24.82 -30.22
CA GLU A 447 -16.29 24.94 -31.06
C GLU A 447 -15.03 24.89 -30.19
N GLU A 448 -15.03 25.58 -29.04
CA GLU A 448 -13.91 25.52 -28.08
C GLU A 448 -13.65 24.10 -27.57
N GLY A 449 -14.70 23.29 -27.40
CA GLY A 449 -14.57 21.90 -27.00
C GLY A 449 -13.92 21.05 -28.07
N LYS A 450 -14.37 21.15 -29.32
CA LYS A 450 -13.80 20.40 -30.46
C LYS A 450 -12.34 20.75 -30.70
N HIS A 451 -11.99 22.04 -30.62
CA HIS A 451 -10.60 22.48 -30.72
C HIS A 451 -9.75 21.92 -29.58
N PHE A 452 -10.24 21.97 -28.35
CA PHE A 452 -9.48 21.43 -27.22
C PHE A 452 -9.28 19.91 -27.32
N ASP A 453 -10.30 19.17 -27.76
CA ASP A 453 -10.21 17.72 -27.99
C ASP A 453 -9.13 17.40 -29.03
N LYS A 454 -9.18 18.08 -30.19
CA LYS A 454 -8.19 17.89 -31.26
C LYS A 454 -6.77 18.25 -30.82
N MET A 455 -6.62 19.25 -29.96
CA MET A 455 -5.31 19.70 -29.45
C MET A 455 -4.62 18.67 -28.56
N LEU A 456 -5.37 17.93 -27.73
CA LEU A 456 -4.81 16.96 -26.78
C LEU A 456 -4.94 15.50 -27.22
N LEU A 457 -5.54 15.26 -28.39
CA LEU A 457 -5.90 13.92 -28.85
C LEU A 457 -4.70 12.95 -28.89
N SER A 458 -3.54 13.44 -29.36
CA SER A 458 -2.29 12.68 -29.44
C SER A 458 -1.85 12.15 -28.08
N GLU A 459 -1.92 12.98 -27.04
CA GLU A 459 -1.53 12.59 -25.69
C GLU A 459 -2.61 11.77 -24.97
N CYS A 460 -3.87 11.92 -25.37
CA CYS A 460 -5.01 11.25 -24.75
C CYS A 460 -5.32 9.84 -25.30
N ILE A 461 -4.76 9.47 -26.47
CA ILE A 461 -5.00 8.16 -27.11
C ILE A 461 -3.76 7.23 -27.02
N ARG A 462 -2.60 7.75 -26.59
CA ARG A 462 -1.32 7.03 -26.54
C ARG A 462 -1.20 5.93 -25.49
#